data_AF-A0A2V6FWN5-F1
#
_entry.id   AF-A0A2V6FWN5-F1
#
_cell.length_a   1.000
_cell.length_b   1.000
_cell.length_c   1.000
_cell.angle_alpha   90.00
_cell.angle_beta   90.00
_cell.angle_gamma   90.00
#
_symmetry.space_group_name_H-M   'P 1'
#
loop_
_entity.id
_entity.type
_entity.pdbx_description
1 polymer ?
#
loop_
_entity_poly.entity_id
_entity_poly.type
_entity_poly.pdbx_seq_one_letter_code
_entity_poly.pdbx_strand_id
1 'polypeptide(L)'
;MSQRDKSGSGKISLHGNGMGVPSPEDIERRAREIAMIDARSPDEFTDADWNQARQELMGVENNNPPEETDENAEVTEEWNVIAGTKGHRAPRPDADEEETLGEHLINDGREEAAHDQMLEARREELEEEGGIT
;
A
#
# COMPACT_ATOMS: atom_id res chain seq x y z
N MET A 1 -8.97 -14.34 1.88
CA MET A 1 -7.50 -14.17 1.88
C MET A 1 -7.20 -12.94 1.06
N SER A 2 -6.84 -11.82 1.68
CA SER A 2 -6.52 -10.59 0.95
C SER A 2 -5.13 -10.74 0.34
N GLN A 3 -5.08 -10.85 -0.98
CA GLN A 3 -3.85 -10.90 -1.76
C GLN A 3 -3.28 -9.48 -1.74
N ARG A 4 -2.38 -9.20 -0.77
CA ARG A 4 -1.56 -7.98 -0.83
C ARG A 4 -0.46 -8.30 -1.82
N ASP A 5 -0.54 -7.67 -3.00
CA ASP A 5 0.54 -7.71 -3.97
C ASP A 5 1.80 -7.21 -3.29
N LYS A 6 2.74 -8.12 -3.05
CA LYS A 6 4.10 -7.74 -2.69
C LYS A 6 4.67 -7.10 -3.95
N SER A 7 4.54 -5.78 -4.08
CA SER A 7 5.27 -5.01 -5.08
C SER A 7 6.74 -5.44 -4.99
N GLY A 8 7.23 -6.14 -6.02
CA GLY A 8 8.60 -6.62 -6.05
C GLY A 8 9.53 -5.45 -5.78
N SER A 9 10.38 -5.58 -4.75
CA SER A 9 11.32 -4.53 -4.37
C SER A 9 12.13 -4.09 -5.60
N GLY A 10 11.94 -2.84 -6.04
CA GLY A 10 12.65 -2.26 -7.18
C GLY A 10 11.82 -2.01 -8.46
N LYS A 11 10.52 -2.34 -8.50
CA LYS A 11 9.66 -2.00 -9.65
C LYS A 11 9.12 -0.56 -9.56
N ILE A 12 9.02 0.12 -10.71
CA ILE A 12 8.45 1.47 -10.86
C ILE A 12 7.24 1.35 -11.79
N SER A 13 6.02 1.51 -11.25
CA SER A 13 4.77 1.48 -12.03
C SER A 13 4.28 2.89 -12.30
N LEU A 14 3.91 3.19 -13.55
CA LEU A 14 3.41 4.51 -13.96
C LEU A 14 1.97 4.77 -13.45
N HIS A 15 1.10 3.76 -13.55
CA HIS A 15 -0.30 3.80 -13.09
C HIS A 15 -0.51 3.07 -11.77
N GLY A 16 0.57 2.76 -11.06
CA GLY A 16 0.49 2.13 -9.75
C GLY A 16 -0.09 3.09 -8.73
N ASN A 17 -1.09 2.65 -7.98
CA ASN A 17 -1.50 3.34 -6.76
C ASN A 17 -0.34 3.22 -5.76
N GLY A 18 0.43 4.29 -5.59
CA GLY A 18 1.56 4.31 -4.66
C GLY A 18 1.14 4.01 -3.23
N MET A 19 2.08 3.60 -2.37
CA MET A 19 1.86 3.50 -0.91
C MET A 19 1.82 4.90 -0.25
N GLY A 20 1.02 5.81 -0.80
CA GLY A 20 0.80 7.15 -0.26
C GLY A 20 -0.24 7.17 0.86
N VAL A 21 -0.50 8.36 1.41
CA VAL A 21 -1.64 8.57 2.31
C VAL A 21 -2.93 8.30 1.50
N PRO A 22 -3.86 7.47 2.02
CA PRO A 22 -5.12 7.18 1.35
C PRO A 22 -5.87 8.45 0.95
N SER A 23 -6.42 8.48 -0.26
CA SER A 23 -7.24 9.61 -0.72
C SER A 23 -8.62 9.62 -0.04
N PRO A 24 -9.36 10.75 -0.05
CA PRO A 24 -10.75 10.75 0.41
C PRO A 24 -11.65 9.76 -0.33
N GLU A 25 -11.43 9.53 -1.63
CA GLU A 25 -12.16 8.52 -2.41
C GLU A 25 -11.85 7.08 -1.93
N ASP A 26 -10.62 6.80 -1.50
CA ASP A 26 -10.27 5.51 -0.90
C ASP A 26 -11.02 5.28 0.42
N ILE A 27 -11.13 6.34 1.25
CA ILE A 27 -11.88 6.31 2.50
C ILE A 27 -13.37 6.10 2.21
N GLU A 28 -13.93 6.81 1.23
CA GLU A 28 -15.33 6.66 0.84
C GLU A 28 -15.62 5.26 0.34
N ARG A 29 -14.81 4.76 -0.61
CA ARG A 29 -14.93 3.39 -1.13
C ARG A 29 -14.94 2.37 0.01
N ARG A 30 -14.05 2.55 0.98
CA ARG A 30 -13.99 1.69 2.15
C ARG A 30 -15.21 1.84 3.07
N ALA A 31 -15.75 3.05 3.25
CA ALA A 31 -16.96 3.29 4.03
C ALA A 31 -18.19 2.61 3.39
N ARG A 32 -18.31 2.68 2.06
CA ARG A 32 -19.36 1.96 1.30
C ARG A 32 -19.22 0.44 1.46
N GLU A 33 -18.00 -0.08 1.44
CA GLU A 33 -17.74 -1.50 1.73
C GLU A 33 -18.16 -1.90 3.14
N ILE A 34 -17.87 -1.07 4.15
CA ILE A 34 -18.30 -1.32 5.54
C ILE A 34 -19.83 -1.36 5.61
N ALA A 35 -20.53 -0.41 4.98
CA ALA A 35 -21.99 -0.43 4.91
C ALA A 35 -22.54 -1.71 4.27
N MET A 36 -21.91 -2.19 3.18
CA MET A 36 -22.28 -3.47 2.56
C MET A 36 -22.03 -4.68 3.48
N ILE A 37 -20.91 -4.69 4.22
CA ILE A 37 -20.59 -5.74 5.19
C ILE A 37 -21.64 -5.79 6.30
N ASP A 38 -22.15 -4.63 6.72
CA ASP A 38 -23.25 -4.49 7.68
C ASP A 38 -24.64 -4.75 7.09
N ALA A 39 -24.71 -5.28 5.87
CA ALA A 39 -25.94 -5.55 5.13
C ALA A 39 -26.83 -4.31 4.92
N ARG A 40 -26.22 -3.12 4.83
CA ARG A 40 -26.85 -1.85 4.43
C ARG A 40 -26.55 -1.52 2.97
N SER A 41 -27.28 -0.57 2.40
CA SER A 41 -26.97 -0.05 1.07
C SER A 41 -25.61 0.67 1.08
N PRO A 42 -24.73 0.44 0.08
CA PRO A 42 -23.46 1.17 -0.01
C PRO A 42 -23.64 2.69 -0.14
N ASP A 43 -24.77 3.15 -0.71
CA ASP A 43 -25.07 4.59 -0.82
C ASP A 43 -25.61 5.20 0.48
N GLU A 44 -25.88 4.38 1.51
CA GLU A 44 -26.35 4.79 2.84
C GLU A 44 -25.26 4.61 3.91
N PHE A 45 -23.98 4.74 3.53
CA PHE A 45 -22.89 4.75 4.49
C PHE A 45 -23.03 5.95 5.44
N THR A 46 -22.67 5.74 6.70
CA THR A 46 -22.82 6.71 7.79
C THR A 46 -21.47 7.34 8.15
N ASP A 47 -21.50 8.42 8.92
CA ASP A 47 -20.30 9.04 9.49
C ASP A 47 -19.48 8.03 10.34
N ALA A 48 -20.13 7.03 10.94
CA ALA A 48 -19.44 5.98 11.68
C ALA A 48 -18.60 5.09 10.74
N ASP A 49 -19.16 4.72 9.59
CA ASP A 49 -18.47 3.92 8.56
C ASP A 49 -17.28 4.69 7.98
N TRP A 50 -17.47 5.99 7.75
CA TRP A 50 -16.39 6.87 7.29
C TRP A 50 -15.24 6.96 8.29
N ASN A 51 -15.55 7.17 9.57
CA ASN A 51 -14.53 7.24 10.61
C ASN A 51 -13.79 5.92 10.79
N GLN A 52 -14.51 4.80 10.73
CA GLN A 52 -13.91 3.47 10.75
C GLN A 52 -13.00 3.25 9.53
N ALA A 53 -13.47 3.57 8.32
CA ALA A 53 -12.67 3.50 7.11
C ALA A 53 -11.37 4.32 7.19
N ARG A 54 -11.47 5.56 7.71
CA ARG A 54 -10.32 6.45 7.93
C ARG A 54 -9.32 5.83 8.91
N GLN A 55 -9.79 5.25 10.02
CA GLN A 55 -8.93 4.60 11.01
C GLN A 55 -8.29 3.30 10.47
N GLU A 56 -9.00 2.53 9.67
CA GLU A 56 -8.47 1.31 9.04
C GLU A 56 -7.37 1.63 8.03
N LEU A 57 -7.57 2.66 7.20
CA LEU A 57 -6.66 3.00 6.11
C LEU A 57 -5.47 3.85 6.56
N MET A 58 -5.66 4.78 7.50
CA MET A 58 -4.56 5.60 8.03
C MET A 58 -3.89 5.01 9.27
N GLY A 59 -4.50 3.98 9.87
CA GLY A 59 -4.09 3.46 11.16
C GLY A 59 -4.61 4.30 12.33
N VAL A 60 -4.26 3.88 13.54
CA VAL A 60 -4.57 4.64 14.75
C VAL A 60 -3.66 5.87 14.80
N GLU A 61 -4.24 7.07 14.76
CA GLU A 61 -3.56 8.33 15.07
C GLU A 61 -3.20 8.36 16.57
N ASN A 62 -2.27 7.50 17.02
CA ASN A 62 -1.74 7.56 18.37
C ASN A 62 -0.62 8.61 18.39
N ASN A 63 -1.00 9.88 18.29
CA ASN A 63 -0.08 11.02 18.37
C ASN A 63 0.30 11.36 19.81
N ASN A 64 -0.25 10.65 20.80
CA ASN A 64 0.13 10.83 22.18
C ASN A 64 1.47 10.13 22.42
N PRO A 65 2.44 10.81 23.04
CA PRO A 65 3.58 10.13 23.61
C PRO A 65 3.08 9.02 24.54
N PRO A 66 3.78 7.88 24.62
CA PRO A 66 3.47 6.88 25.65
C PRO A 66 3.45 7.55 27.03
N GLU A 67 2.52 7.14 27.88
CA GLU A 67 2.46 7.66 29.26
C GLU A 67 3.78 7.36 29.97
N GLU A 68 4.28 8.35 30.72
CA GLU A 68 5.47 8.18 31.55
C GLU A 68 5.11 7.24 32.72
N THR A 69 5.73 6.05 32.73
CA THR A 69 5.63 5.05 33.79
C THR A 69 6.98 4.94 34.49
N ASP A 70 7.01 4.42 35.73
CA ASP A 70 8.28 4.15 36.44
C ASP A 70 9.24 3.25 35.61
N GLU A 71 8.69 2.48 34.67
CA GLU A 71 9.43 1.59 33.76
C GLU A 71 10.10 2.32 32.59
N ASN A 72 9.62 3.49 32.18
CA ASN A 72 10.15 4.26 31.05
C ASN A 72 10.67 5.67 31.43
N ALA A 73 10.47 6.08 32.69
CA ALA A 73 10.96 7.35 33.24
C ALA A 73 12.49 7.40 33.35
N GLU A 74 13.14 6.25 33.53
CA GLU A 74 14.59 6.13 33.54
C GLU A 74 15.10 5.75 32.13
N VAL A 75 15.54 6.74 31.38
CA VAL A 75 16.33 6.51 30.16
C VAL A 75 17.69 5.95 30.60
N THR A 76 17.78 4.63 30.73
CA THR A 76 19.04 3.95 30.96
C THR A 76 20.00 4.26 29.81
N GLU A 77 21.30 4.30 30.10
CA GLU A 77 22.42 4.57 29.19
C GLU A 77 22.57 3.54 28.03
N GLU A 78 21.53 2.76 27.75
CA GLU A 78 21.45 1.70 26.74
C GLU A 78 21.48 2.22 25.29
N TRP A 79 21.39 3.54 25.10
CA TRP A 79 21.68 4.19 23.81
C TRP A 79 23.18 4.43 23.57
N ASN A 80 24.08 3.90 24.39
CA ASN A 80 25.48 3.78 24.00
C ASN A 80 25.62 2.66 22.96
N VAL A 81 25.22 2.96 21.71
CA VAL A 81 25.38 2.10 20.55
C VAL A 81 26.86 2.06 20.17
N ILE A 82 27.68 1.46 21.03
CA ILE A 82 29.00 1.01 20.62
C ILE A 82 28.72 -0.06 19.57
N ALA A 83 29.07 0.21 18.31
CA ALA A 83 28.98 -0.76 17.23
C ALA A 83 29.94 -1.93 17.53
N GLY A 84 29.53 -2.82 18.43
CA GLY A 84 30.31 -3.95 18.93
C GLY A 84 30.44 -5.08 17.92
N THR A 85 29.70 -5.00 16.81
CA THR A 85 29.75 -6.00 15.74
C THR A 85 30.33 -5.37 14.49
N LYS A 86 31.35 -6.02 13.91
CA LYS A 86 31.71 -5.77 12.51
C LYS A 86 30.52 -6.29 11.71
N GLY A 87 29.72 -5.39 11.12
CA GLY A 87 28.57 -5.77 10.30
C GLY A 87 28.97 -6.89 9.32
N HIS A 88 28.13 -7.91 9.20
CA HIS A 88 28.38 -9.02 8.29
C HIS A 88 27.65 -8.77 6.97
N ARG A 89 28.31 -9.12 5.86
CA ARG A 89 27.66 -9.12 4.55
C ARG A 89 26.59 -10.19 4.57
N ALA A 90 25.33 -9.82 4.37
CA ALA A 90 24.26 -10.79 4.15
C ALA A 90 24.65 -11.70 2.97
N PRO A 91 24.43 -13.02 3.07
CA PRO A 91 24.65 -13.92 1.94
C PRO A 91 23.84 -13.39 0.77
N ARG A 92 24.51 -13.15 -0.36
CA ARG A 92 23.80 -12.86 -1.60
C ARG A 92 23.12 -14.16 -2.04
N PRO A 93 21.86 -14.10 -2.49
CA PRO A 93 21.26 -15.20 -3.24
C PRO A 93 22.20 -15.65 -4.36
N ASP A 94 22.13 -16.93 -4.71
CA ASP A 94 23.02 -17.53 -5.69
C ASP A 94 22.93 -16.76 -7.02
N ALA A 95 24.08 -16.49 -7.65
CA ALA A 95 24.17 -15.61 -8.83
C ALA A 95 23.34 -16.10 -10.04
N ASP A 96 22.96 -17.38 -10.04
CA ASP A 96 22.14 -18.01 -11.07
C ASP A 96 20.71 -17.40 -11.13
N GLU A 97 20.18 -16.89 -10.01
CA GLU A 97 18.90 -16.18 -9.96
C GLU A 97 19.05 -14.70 -10.38
N GLU A 98 20.22 -14.09 -10.18
CA GLU A 98 20.49 -12.70 -10.57
C GLU A 98 20.67 -12.54 -12.10
N GLU A 99 21.17 -13.57 -12.80
CA GLU A 99 21.37 -13.54 -14.26
C GLU A 99 20.04 -13.47 -15.04
N THR A 100 19.00 -14.14 -14.55
CA THR A 100 17.67 -14.17 -15.20
C THR A 100 16.71 -13.10 -14.67
N LEU A 101 16.99 -12.51 -13.49
CA LEU A 101 16.15 -11.47 -12.89
C LEU A 101 15.93 -10.28 -13.83
N GLY A 102 16.96 -9.87 -14.57
CA GLY A 102 16.84 -8.78 -15.55
C GLY A 102 15.86 -9.09 -16.67
N GLU A 103 15.89 -10.31 -17.20
CA GLU A 103 14.97 -10.76 -18.26
C GLU A 103 13.53 -10.86 -17.73
N HIS A 104 13.35 -11.37 -16.52
CA HIS A 104 12.04 -11.42 -15.86
C HIS A 104 11.47 -10.01 -15.65
N LEU A 105 12.28 -9.06 -15.15
CA LEU A 105 11.83 -7.67 -14.97
C LEU A 105 11.41 -7.01 -16.28
N ILE A 106 12.12 -7.27 -17.38
CA ILE A 106 11.77 -6.76 -18.70
C ILE A 106 10.46 -7.38 -19.19
N ASN A 107 10.29 -8.69 -19.06
CA ASN A 107 9.08 -9.38 -19.49
C ASN A 107 7.87 -8.92 -18.69
N ASP A 108 7.98 -8.89 -17.36
CA ASP A 108 6.94 -8.40 -16.45
C ASP A 108 6.53 -6.96 -16.80
N GLY A 109 7.50 -6.07 -17.02
CA GLY A 109 7.24 -4.68 -17.36
C GLY A 109 6.54 -4.53 -18.72
N ARG A 110 6.81 -5.41 -19.68
CA ARG A 110 6.13 -5.41 -20.98
C ARG A 110 4.68 -5.87 -20.87
N GLU A 111 4.43 -6.90 -20.08
CA GLU A 111 3.08 -7.41 -19.83
C GLU A 111 2.23 -6.38 -19.08
N GLU A 112 2.80 -5.73 -18.06
CA GLU A 112 2.15 -4.65 -17.30
C GLU A 112 1.82 -3.45 -18.20
N ALA A 113 2.77 -2.98 -19.02
CA ALA A 113 2.53 -1.89 -19.95
C ALA A 113 1.45 -2.20 -20.99
N ALA A 114 1.39 -3.45 -21.48
CA ALA A 114 0.35 -3.88 -22.40
C ALA A 114 -1.03 -3.90 -21.71
N HIS A 115 -1.08 -4.35 -20.46
CA HIS A 115 -2.30 -4.34 -19.66
C HIS A 115 -2.83 -2.92 -19.43
N ASP A 116 -1.95 -1.99 -19.06
CA ASP A 116 -2.32 -0.57 -18.88
C ASP A 116 -2.89 0.04 -20.16
N GLN A 117 -2.26 -0.21 -21.31
CA GLN A 117 -2.77 0.27 -22.61
C GLN A 117 -4.17 -0.29 -22.93
N MET A 118 -4.44 -1.56 -22.60
CA MET A 118 -5.77 -2.13 -22.79
C MET A 118 -6.82 -1.47 -21.89
N LEU A 119 -6.46 -1.16 -20.64
CA LEU A 119 -7.36 -0.47 -19.71
C LEU A 119 -7.63 0.98 -20.16
N GLU A 120 -6.61 1.69 -20.63
CA GLU A 120 -6.76 3.05 -21.16
C GLU A 120 -7.65 3.07 -22.39
N ALA A 121 -7.39 2.21 -23.38
CA ALA A 121 -8.23 2.11 -24.57
C ALA A 121 -9.69 1.82 -24.21
N ARG A 122 -9.93 0.93 -23.24
CA ARG A 122 -11.30 0.64 -22.78
C ARG A 122 -11.97 1.83 -22.08
N ARG A 123 -11.22 2.63 -21.33
CA ARG A 123 -11.74 3.84 -20.67
C ARG A 123 -12.09 4.91 -21.71
N GLU A 124 -11.21 5.13 -22.69
CA GLU A 124 -11.45 6.08 -23.78
C GLU A 124 -12.71 5.72 -24.59
N GLU A 125 -12.89 4.44 -24.93
CA GLU A 125 -14.13 3.95 -25.57
C GLU A 125 -15.39 4.29 -24.75
N LEU A 126 -15.35 4.06 -23.43
CA LEU A 126 -16.49 4.35 -22.55
C LEU A 126 -16.77 5.85 -22.42
N GLU A 127 -15.74 6.69 -22.46
CA GLU A 127 -15.88 8.15 -22.47
C GLU A 127 -16.46 8.65 -23.79
N GLU A 128 -16.05 8.09 -24.93
CA GLU A 128 -16.64 8.40 -26.24
C GLU A 128 -18.10 7.93 -26.33
N GLU A 129 -18.43 6.74 -25.82
CA GLU A 129 -19.80 6.21 -25.77
C GLU A 129 -20.71 7.02 -24.83
N GLY A 130 -20.18 7.51 -23.71
CA GLY A 130 -20.90 8.37 -22.76
C GLY A 130 -21.00 9.85 -23.18
N GLY A 131 -20.17 10.28 -24.12
CA GLY A 131 -20.14 11.65 -24.67
C GLY A 131 -21.13 11.90 -25.82
N ILE A 132 -21.93 10.91 -26.21
CA ILE A 132 -23.01 11.07 -27.20
C ILE A 132 -24.28 11.59 -26.50
N THR A 133 -24.33 12.89 -26.23
CA THR A 133 -25.58 13.65 -26.02
C THR A 133 -25.57 14.95 -26.80
#